data_AF-A0A0N4ZJZ6-F1
#
_entry.id   AF-A0A0N4ZJZ6-F1
#
_cell.length_a   1.000
_cell.length_b   1.000
_cell.length_c   1.000
_cell.angle_alpha   90.00
_cell.angle_beta   90.00
_cell.angle_gamma   90.00
#
_symmetry.space_group_name_H-M   'P 1'
#
loop_
_entity.id
_entity.type
_entity.pdbx_description
1 polymer ?
#
loop_
_entity_poly.entity_id
_entity_poly.type
_entity_poly.pdbx_seq_one_letter_code
_entity_poly.pdbx_strand_id
1 'polypeptide(L)'
;MVYKRDDDDFKLIKVEDDDNYADYLFSDVEEEEDISEKDREFRKQLLAAILKSPTNRQKKSYNRAVKNFIGKNVEIGTDGVKINNHMGAKKWRRVNNASMMVSLTKEDDIVLDGSDIVPSVVTSFSQLFIDPEKMKTWSEFDSKPEVEQRQILDFINEQRMHKNYFEKEGFIEIPKNSLDIKKPSYKSSTAIEGEGNNPVYHAVNCFNRIDRKLRSSINKQNIPYDFIENFDNRLRETFSINPEAQIMELMYSSEFRKYAHAIAQYNFLDCMTVIDGTKTMICVSNKKSFYIPPYTALVPYLMKRNAKLTRTER
;
A
#
# COMPACT_ATOMS: atom_id res chain seq x y z
N MET A 1 -11.67 51.08 5.12
CA MET A 1 -12.05 50.69 6.49
C MET A 1 -11.91 49.18 6.58
N VAL A 2 -10.74 48.71 7.04
CA VAL A 2 -10.43 47.28 7.09
C VAL A 2 -10.85 46.78 8.46
N TYR A 3 -11.92 45.99 8.51
CA TYR A 3 -12.36 45.30 9.71
C TYR A 3 -11.44 44.10 9.96
N LYS A 4 -10.65 44.17 11.04
CA LYS A 4 -9.99 43.00 11.64
C LYS A 4 -11.07 42.15 12.32
N ARG A 5 -11.05 40.84 12.09
CA ARG A 5 -11.76 39.88 12.94
C ARG A 5 -10.78 39.42 14.02
N ASP A 6 -11.18 39.62 15.26
CA ASP A 6 -10.58 39.01 16.44
C ASP A 6 -11.28 37.66 16.63
N ASP A 7 -10.57 36.57 16.33
CA ASP A 7 -10.94 35.20 16.72
C ASP A 7 -9.66 34.49 17.18
N ASP A 8 -9.56 34.28 18.50
CA ASP A 8 -8.38 33.89 19.29
C ASP A 8 -8.03 32.39 19.27
N ASP A 9 -8.23 31.65 18.17
CA ASP A 9 -7.96 30.20 18.14
C ASP A 9 -7.08 29.71 16.96
N PHE A 10 -6.31 30.60 16.33
CA PHE A 10 -5.27 30.20 15.36
C PHE A 10 -3.88 30.54 15.87
N LYS A 11 -3.20 29.58 16.50
CA LYS A 11 -1.75 29.64 16.69
C LYS A 11 -1.07 29.41 15.34
N LEU A 12 -0.55 30.49 14.74
CA LEU A 12 0.43 30.40 13.67
C LEU A 12 1.67 29.66 14.19
N ILE A 13 1.97 28.49 13.61
CA ILE A 13 3.29 27.88 13.75
C ILE A 13 4.22 28.72 12.88
N LYS A 14 4.98 29.61 13.52
CA LYS A 14 6.13 30.24 12.92
C LYS A 14 7.24 29.19 12.91
N VAL A 15 7.57 28.68 11.73
CA VAL A 15 8.83 27.95 11.55
C VAL A 15 9.89 29.05 11.53
N GLU A 16 10.47 29.30 12.70
CA GLU A 16 11.73 30.05 12.80
C GLU A 16 12.82 29.04 12.46
N ASP A 17 13.49 29.26 11.33
CA ASP A 17 14.72 28.56 10.96
C ASP A 17 15.84 29.06 11.87
N ASP A 18 15.77 28.72 13.16
CA ASP A 18 16.87 28.89 14.11
C ASP A 18 17.66 27.58 14.18
N ASP A 19 18.24 27.20 13.04
CA ASP A 19 19.34 26.24 13.01
C ASP A 19 20.57 26.92 13.64
N ASN A 20 20.69 26.79 14.97
CA ASN A 20 21.83 27.29 15.71
C ASN A 20 23.07 26.44 15.37
N TYR A 21 24.09 27.07 14.78
CA TYR A 21 25.36 26.44 14.38
C TYR A 21 26.12 25.79 15.56
N ALA A 22 25.75 26.09 16.80
CA ALA A 22 26.29 25.47 18.00
C ALA A 22 25.96 23.97 18.14
N ASP A 23 24.88 23.48 17.52
CA ASP A 23 24.51 22.05 17.56
C ASP A 23 25.39 21.18 16.63
N TYR A 24 26.19 21.81 15.76
CA TYR A 24 27.11 21.14 14.83
C TYR A 24 28.59 21.32 15.20
N LEU A 25 28.90 21.95 16.34
CA LEU A 25 30.24 21.89 16.89
C LEU A 25 30.42 20.55 17.60
N PHE A 26 31.09 19.61 16.92
CA PHE A 26 31.72 18.48 17.58
C PHE A 26 32.71 19.04 18.61
N SER A 27 32.35 18.99 19.89
CA SER A 27 33.31 19.25 20.94
C SER A 27 34.34 18.11 20.88
N ASP A 28 35.58 18.42 20.48
CA ASP A 28 36.77 17.59 20.73
C ASP A 28 37.06 17.57 22.25
N VAL A 29 36.07 17.15 23.03
CA VAL A 29 36.27 16.67 24.38
C VAL A 29 36.55 15.20 24.18
N GLU A 30 37.83 14.86 24.04
CA GLU A 30 38.31 13.57 24.49
C GLU A 30 37.83 13.43 25.93
N GLU A 31 36.71 12.72 26.12
CA GLU A 31 36.36 12.17 27.42
C GLU A 31 37.48 11.18 27.75
N GLU A 32 38.54 11.69 28.40
CA GLU A 32 39.37 10.89 29.27
C GLU A 32 38.45 10.39 30.39
N GLU A 33 37.67 9.34 30.08
CA GLU A 33 37.09 8.49 31.11
C GLU A 33 38.28 7.96 31.91
N ASP A 34 38.48 8.52 33.09
CA ASP A 34 39.47 8.09 34.06
C ASP A 34 39.15 6.63 34.43
N ILE A 35 39.68 5.70 33.64
CA ILE A 35 39.54 4.27 33.86
C ILE A 35 40.12 4.02 35.25
N SER A 36 39.22 3.76 36.21
CA SER A 36 39.57 3.51 37.60
C SER A 36 40.76 2.56 37.68
N GLU A 37 41.69 2.80 38.61
CA GLU A 37 42.90 1.97 38.74
C GLU A 37 42.56 0.47 38.88
N LYS A 38 41.38 0.17 39.45
CA LYS A 38 40.77 -1.17 39.50
C LYS A 38 40.43 -1.77 38.13
N ASP A 39 39.95 -0.96 37.18
CA ASP A 39 39.64 -1.39 35.81
C ASP A 39 40.92 -1.59 34.98
N ARG A 40 41.96 -0.80 35.22
CA ARG A 40 43.29 -1.04 34.62
C ARG A 40 43.90 -2.34 35.15
N GLU A 41 43.79 -2.60 36.45
CA GLU A 41 44.23 -3.87 37.04
C GLU A 41 43.41 -5.06 36.55
N PHE A 42 42.09 -4.91 36.40
CA PHE A 42 41.21 -5.94 35.84
C PHE A 42 41.57 -6.27 34.40
N ARG A 43 41.81 -5.25 33.55
CA ARG A 43 42.26 -5.43 32.17
C ARG A 43 43.64 -6.09 32.09
N LYS A 44 44.58 -5.71 32.98
CA LYS A 44 45.90 -6.37 33.09
C LYS A 44 45.77 -7.83 33.51
N GLN A 45 44.88 -8.16 34.46
CA GLN A 45 44.62 -9.54 34.87
C GLN A 45 43.94 -10.36 33.76
N LEU A 46 43.02 -9.76 33.00
CA LEU A 46 42.35 -10.40 31.87
C LEU A 46 43.35 -10.71 30.74
N LEU A 47 44.19 -9.74 30.38
CA LEU A 47 45.27 -9.95 29.39
C LEU A 47 46.27 -11.01 29.86
N ALA A 48 46.65 -11.01 31.15
CA ALA A 48 47.54 -12.03 31.72
C ALA A 48 46.89 -13.43 31.76
N ALA A 49 45.56 -13.52 31.91
CA ALA A 49 44.81 -14.77 31.86
C ALA A 49 44.63 -15.31 30.44
N ILE A 50 44.55 -14.42 29.44
CA ILE A 50 44.49 -14.76 28.01
C ILE A 50 45.87 -15.22 27.49
N LEU A 51 46.95 -14.57 27.93
CA LEU A 51 48.33 -14.87 27.52
C LEU A 51 48.88 -16.15 28.17
N LYS A 52 48.37 -16.56 29.34
CA LYS A 52 48.72 -17.86 29.94
C LYS A 52 47.89 -18.93 29.26
N SER A 53 48.52 -19.77 28.43
CA SER A 53 47.88 -20.95 27.83
C SER A 53 47.19 -21.77 28.93
N PRO A 54 45.86 -21.83 28.99
CA PRO A 54 45.19 -22.36 30.16
C PRO A 54 45.44 -23.86 30.24
N THR A 55 45.89 -24.32 31.41
CA THR A 55 46.09 -25.75 31.68
C THR A 55 44.75 -26.48 31.52
N ASN A 56 44.80 -27.77 31.14
CA ASN A 56 43.60 -28.59 30.91
C ASN A 56 42.61 -28.61 32.09
N ARG A 57 43.07 -28.29 33.32
CA ARG A 57 42.26 -28.17 34.53
C ARG A 57 41.47 -26.86 34.58
N GLN A 58 42.06 -25.75 34.16
CA GLN A 58 41.41 -24.43 34.08
C GLN A 58 40.38 -24.39 32.95
N LYS A 59 40.67 -25.01 31.80
CA LYS A 59 39.70 -25.19 30.70
C LYS A 59 38.46 -25.94 31.17
N LYS A 60 38.60 -26.99 31.99
CA LYS A 60 37.45 -27.73 32.56
C LYS A 60 36.62 -26.88 33.55
N SER A 61 37.27 -26.02 34.33
CA SER A 61 36.59 -25.12 35.27
C SER A 61 35.82 -24.02 34.55
N TYR A 62 36.44 -23.38 33.56
CA TYR A 62 35.78 -22.35 32.74
C TYR A 62 34.59 -22.92 31.98
N ASN A 63 34.74 -24.10 31.36
CA ASN A 63 33.61 -24.77 30.70
C ASN A 63 32.49 -25.17 31.68
N ARG A 64 32.78 -25.45 32.96
CA ARG A 64 31.74 -25.69 33.98
C ARG A 64 31.09 -24.38 34.44
N ALA A 65 31.85 -23.30 34.58
CA ALA A 65 31.33 -21.99 34.94
C ALA A 65 30.41 -21.44 33.84
N VAL A 66 30.82 -21.51 32.57
CA VAL A 66 29.99 -21.15 31.41
C VAL A 66 28.73 -22.02 31.33
N LYS A 67 28.83 -23.32 31.64
CA LYS A 67 27.69 -24.25 31.71
C LYS A 67 26.68 -23.93 32.84
N ASN A 68 27.13 -23.24 33.89
CA ASN A 68 26.28 -22.82 35.01
C ASN A 68 25.74 -21.39 34.83
N PHE A 69 26.46 -20.52 34.11
CA PHE A 69 26.09 -19.12 33.88
C PHE A 69 25.09 -18.96 32.72
N ILE A 70 25.17 -19.84 31.70
CA ILE A 70 24.17 -19.93 30.65
C ILE A 70 22.94 -20.61 31.25
N GLY A 71 21.99 -19.79 31.74
CA GLY A 71 20.67 -20.24 32.15
C GLY A 71 20.01 -21.09 31.07
N LYS A 72 19.07 -21.95 31.46
CA LYS A 72 18.44 -22.98 30.59
C LYS A 72 17.88 -22.47 29.24
N ASN A 73 17.72 -21.16 29.06
CA ASN A 73 17.11 -20.54 27.88
C ASN A 73 17.85 -19.26 27.44
N VAL A 74 19.15 -19.33 27.13
CA VAL A 74 19.80 -18.23 26.36
C VAL A 74 19.83 -18.64 24.90
N GLU A 75 18.96 -18.04 24.11
CA GLU A 75 19.02 -18.08 22.65
C GLU A 75 20.20 -17.22 22.21
N ILE A 76 21.42 -17.77 22.32
CA ILE A 76 22.56 -17.25 21.55
C ILE A 76 22.17 -17.48 20.11
N GLY A 77 22.18 -16.43 19.28
CA GLY A 77 21.72 -16.32 17.87
C GLY A 77 22.26 -17.37 16.88
N THR A 78 22.09 -18.63 17.26
CA THR A 78 22.50 -19.86 16.60
C THR A 78 21.22 -20.51 16.08
N ASP A 79 20.47 -19.77 15.28
CA ASP A 79 19.44 -20.27 14.37
C ASP A 79 18.61 -21.47 14.94
N GLY A 80 17.98 -21.25 16.10
CA GLY A 80 17.09 -22.23 16.74
C GLY A 80 17.74 -23.45 17.43
N VAL A 81 19.07 -23.50 17.61
CA VAL A 81 19.72 -24.63 18.29
C VAL A 81 19.52 -24.56 19.80
N LYS A 82 18.61 -25.39 20.34
CA LYS A 82 18.42 -25.56 21.79
C LYS A 82 19.70 -26.10 22.44
N ILE A 83 20.39 -25.23 23.19
CA ILE A 83 21.58 -25.56 23.97
C ILE A 83 21.13 -26.27 25.25
N ASN A 84 21.67 -27.45 25.52
CA ASN A 84 21.40 -28.14 26.77
C ASN A 84 22.67 -28.74 27.38
N ASN A 85 22.59 -29.05 28.68
CA ASN A 85 23.72 -29.53 29.46
C ASN A 85 24.14 -30.97 29.14
N HIS A 86 23.37 -31.68 28.30
CA HIS A 86 23.57 -33.07 27.90
C HIS A 86 24.02 -33.22 26.45
N MET A 87 24.46 -32.14 25.79
CA MET A 87 24.93 -32.25 24.42
C MET A 87 26.27 -33.00 24.33
N GLY A 88 26.43 -33.78 23.26
CA GLY A 88 27.69 -34.45 22.96
C GLY A 88 28.83 -33.48 22.63
N ALA A 89 30.07 -33.92 22.83
CA ALA A 89 31.27 -33.10 22.68
C ALA A 89 31.39 -32.39 21.31
N LYS A 90 30.96 -33.04 20.23
CA LYS A 90 30.97 -32.45 18.87
C LYS A 90 29.99 -31.28 18.75
N LYS A 91 28.83 -31.36 19.41
CA LYS A 91 27.82 -30.30 19.42
C LYS A 91 28.26 -29.11 20.28
N TRP A 92 28.90 -29.38 21.43
CA TRP A 92 29.53 -28.33 22.25
C TRP A 92 30.66 -27.59 21.52
N ARG A 93 31.49 -28.30 20.75
CA ARG A 93 32.51 -27.65 19.91
C ARG A 93 31.89 -26.70 18.89
N ARG A 94 30.78 -27.09 18.23
CA ARG A 94 30.06 -26.21 17.30
C ARG A 94 29.50 -24.96 17.99
N VAL A 95 28.89 -25.11 19.15
CA VAL A 95 28.37 -23.97 19.93
C VAL A 95 29.49 -23.04 20.37
N ASN A 96 30.61 -23.57 20.86
CA ASN A 96 31.75 -22.75 21.26
C ASN A 96 32.37 -22.01 20.06
N ASN A 97 32.53 -22.69 18.92
CA ASN A 97 33.01 -22.04 17.70
C ASN A 97 32.06 -20.94 17.22
N ALA A 98 30.75 -21.18 17.21
CA ALA A 98 29.76 -20.17 16.84
C ALA A 98 29.79 -18.97 17.80
N SER A 99 29.83 -19.21 19.11
CA SER A 99 29.94 -18.15 20.12
C SER A 99 31.22 -17.33 19.95
N MET A 100 32.34 -17.97 19.60
CA MET A 100 33.60 -17.29 19.34
C MET A 100 33.52 -16.42 18.08
N MET A 101 32.91 -16.91 17.00
CA MET A 101 32.69 -16.11 15.78
C MET A 101 31.82 -14.87 16.08
N VAL A 102 30.74 -15.04 16.84
CA VAL A 102 29.85 -13.93 17.25
C VAL A 102 30.56 -12.93 18.16
N SER A 103 31.49 -13.37 19.01
CA SER A 103 32.28 -12.43 19.83
C SER A 103 33.32 -11.63 19.04
N LEU A 104 33.68 -12.10 17.83
CA LEU A 104 34.67 -11.44 16.97
C LEU A 104 34.01 -10.48 15.97
N THR A 105 32.72 -10.63 15.69
CA THR A 105 31.93 -9.67 14.92
C THR A 105 31.68 -8.42 15.77
N LYS A 106 32.15 -7.26 15.31
CA LYS A 106 31.79 -5.98 15.94
C LYS A 106 30.36 -5.62 15.56
N GLU A 107 29.67 -4.88 16.44
CA GLU A 107 28.30 -4.45 16.18
C GLU A 107 28.18 -3.60 14.89
N ASP A 108 29.26 -2.91 14.51
CA ASP A 108 29.36 -2.09 13.28
C ASP A 108 29.59 -2.90 11.99
N ASP A 109 29.99 -4.18 12.08
CA ASP A 109 30.23 -5.04 10.91
C ASP A 109 28.93 -5.65 10.36
N ILE A 110 27.84 -5.59 11.13
CA ILE A 110 26.50 -6.04 10.71
C ILE A 110 25.84 -4.90 9.92
N VAL A 111 26.25 -4.71 8.67
CA VAL A 111 25.58 -3.77 7.78
C VAL A 111 24.24 -4.39 7.36
N LEU A 112 23.16 -3.88 7.95
CA LEU A 112 21.80 -4.20 7.52
C LEU A 112 21.50 -3.43 6.22
N ASP A 113 22.16 -3.77 5.11
CA ASP A 113 22.03 -3.03 3.84
C ASP A 113 20.69 -3.28 3.12
N GLY A 114 19.85 -4.16 3.67
CA GLY A 114 18.55 -4.48 3.13
C GLY A 114 18.59 -5.27 1.81
N SER A 115 19.75 -5.68 1.32
CA SER A 115 19.91 -6.45 0.08
C SER A 115 19.18 -7.79 0.12
N ASP A 116 19.09 -8.42 1.28
CA ASP A 116 18.32 -9.67 1.48
C ASP A 116 16.80 -9.43 1.46
N ILE A 117 16.37 -8.19 1.68
CA ILE A 117 14.96 -7.77 1.67
C ILE A 117 14.54 -7.37 0.25
N VAL A 118 15.48 -6.92 -0.58
CA VAL A 118 15.22 -6.49 -1.96
C VAL A 118 15.21 -7.72 -2.87
N PRO A 119 14.06 -8.09 -3.47
CA PRO A 119 14.02 -9.16 -4.47
C PRO A 119 14.98 -8.81 -5.60
N SER A 120 15.78 -9.77 -6.08
CA SER A 120 16.69 -9.54 -7.20
C SER A 120 15.89 -8.95 -8.38
N VAL A 121 16.17 -7.70 -8.74
CA VAL A 121 15.44 -7.00 -9.79
C VAL A 121 15.86 -7.56 -11.14
N VAL A 122 15.13 -8.59 -11.60
CA VAL A 122 15.24 -9.09 -12.96
C VAL A 122 14.68 -8.01 -13.87
N THR A 123 15.56 -7.28 -14.54
CA THR A 123 15.18 -6.21 -15.47
C THR A 123 14.31 -6.76 -16.60
N SER A 124 13.45 -5.93 -17.17
CA SER A 124 12.57 -6.33 -18.29
C SER A 124 13.36 -6.91 -19.47
N PHE A 125 14.56 -6.38 -19.73
CA PHE A 125 15.48 -6.91 -20.74
C PHE A 125 16.03 -8.29 -20.34
N SER A 126 16.46 -8.48 -19.10
CA SER A 126 16.90 -9.81 -18.66
C SER A 126 15.78 -10.85 -18.75
N GLN A 127 14.55 -10.51 -18.39
CA GLN A 127 13.38 -11.40 -18.59
C GLN A 127 13.13 -11.70 -20.07
N LEU A 128 13.32 -10.71 -20.95
CA LEU A 128 13.17 -10.89 -22.40
C LEU A 128 14.20 -11.88 -22.95
N PHE A 129 15.45 -11.83 -22.48
CA PHE A 129 16.51 -12.74 -22.90
C PHE A 129 16.40 -14.14 -22.27
N ILE A 130 15.78 -14.26 -21.10
CA ILE A 130 15.54 -15.55 -20.44
C ILE A 130 14.39 -16.32 -21.11
N ASP A 131 13.31 -15.63 -21.51
CA ASP A 131 12.12 -16.27 -22.07
C ASP A 131 12.12 -16.27 -23.62
N PRO A 132 12.30 -17.44 -24.28
CA PRO A 132 12.36 -17.50 -25.74
C PRO A 132 11.06 -17.09 -26.42
N GLU A 133 9.92 -17.27 -25.75
CA GLU A 133 8.62 -16.85 -26.26
C GLU A 133 8.47 -15.33 -26.29
N LYS A 134 8.93 -14.63 -25.23
CA LYS A 134 8.91 -13.17 -25.18
C LYS A 134 9.84 -12.58 -26.24
N MET A 135 11.02 -13.20 -26.42
CA MET A 135 11.96 -12.82 -27.47
C MET A 135 11.36 -12.99 -28.88
N LYS A 136 10.58 -14.06 -29.10
CA LYS A 136 9.88 -14.29 -30.37
C LYS A 136 8.84 -13.20 -30.64
N THR A 137 8.03 -12.83 -29.64
CA THR A 137 7.06 -11.74 -29.75
C THR A 137 7.73 -10.40 -30.01
N TRP A 138 8.88 -10.14 -29.38
CA TRP A 138 9.69 -8.95 -29.65
C TRP A 138 10.22 -8.93 -31.08
N SER A 139 10.75 -10.06 -31.55
CA SER A 139 11.26 -10.19 -32.93
C SER A 139 10.15 -10.01 -33.97
N GLU A 140 8.94 -10.50 -33.68
CA GLU A 140 7.76 -10.31 -34.52
C GLU A 140 7.30 -8.84 -34.53
N PHE A 141 7.35 -8.15 -33.39
CA PHE A 141 7.04 -6.73 -33.30
C PHE A 141 8.06 -5.88 -34.08
N ASP A 142 9.35 -6.16 -33.91
CA ASP A 142 10.44 -5.46 -34.59
C ASP A 142 10.40 -5.63 -36.12
N SER A 143 9.91 -6.79 -36.58
CA SER A 143 9.76 -7.09 -38.02
C SER A 143 8.55 -6.41 -38.70
N LYS A 144 7.66 -5.75 -37.94
CA LYS A 144 6.46 -5.07 -38.47
C LYS A 144 6.78 -3.64 -38.93
N PRO A 145 5.99 -3.06 -39.87
CA PRO A 145 6.18 -1.67 -40.30
C PRO A 145 5.86 -0.68 -39.18
N GLU A 146 6.52 0.50 -39.19
CA GLU A 146 6.41 1.52 -38.12
C GLU A 146 4.96 1.95 -37.82
N VAL A 147 4.10 1.95 -38.83
CA VAL A 147 2.68 2.34 -38.68
C VAL A 147 1.93 1.33 -37.79
N GLU A 148 2.18 0.03 -37.99
CA GLU A 148 1.57 -1.03 -37.19
C GLU A 148 2.18 -1.09 -35.78
N GLN A 149 3.50 -0.86 -35.67
CA GLN A 149 4.16 -0.76 -34.37
C GLN A 149 3.55 0.35 -33.51
N ARG A 150 3.30 1.53 -34.09
CA ARG A 150 2.64 2.65 -33.39
C ARG A 150 1.23 2.31 -32.96
N GLN A 151 0.41 1.67 -33.82
CA GLN A 151 -0.94 1.23 -33.45
C GLN A 151 -0.92 0.26 -32.27
N ILE A 152 0.03 -0.68 -32.25
CA ILE A 152 0.19 -1.62 -31.13
C ILE A 152 0.59 -0.89 -29.85
N LEU A 153 1.53 0.07 -29.92
CA LEU A 153 1.97 0.86 -28.77
C LEU A 153 0.86 1.76 -28.22
N ASP A 154 0.07 2.39 -29.11
CA ASP A 154 -1.07 3.23 -28.72
C ASP A 154 -2.15 2.39 -28.02
N PHE A 155 -2.48 1.23 -28.58
CA PHE A 155 -3.39 0.28 -27.93
C PHE A 155 -2.88 -0.16 -26.55
N ILE A 156 -1.59 -0.46 -26.40
CA ILE A 156 -1.00 -0.83 -25.10
C ILE A 156 -1.04 0.35 -24.12
N ASN A 157 -0.79 1.58 -24.59
CA ASN A 157 -0.83 2.78 -23.74
C ASN A 157 -2.26 3.06 -23.25
N GLU A 158 -3.26 2.93 -24.11
CA GLU A 158 -4.67 3.03 -23.72
C GLU A 158 -5.00 1.99 -22.65
N GLN A 159 -4.65 0.72 -22.87
CA GLN A 159 -4.85 -0.36 -21.90
C GLN A 159 -4.12 -0.12 -20.56
N ARG A 160 -2.91 0.46 -20.58
CA ARG A 160 -2.16 0.83 -19.36
C ARG A 160 -2.80 1.97 -18.60
N MET A 161 -3.36 2.97 -19.30
CA MET A 161 -4.11 4.05 -18.66
C MET A 161 -5.37 3.51 -17.99
N HIS A 162 -6.05 2.54 -18.59
CA HIS A 162 -7.14 1.81 -17.95
C HIS A 162 -6.64 1.02 -16.72
N LYS A 163 -5.52 0.30 -16.82
CA LYS A 163 -4.96 -0.53 -15.72
C LYS A 163 -4.48 0.28 -14.51
N ASN A 164 -3.79 1.40 -14.73
CA ASN A 164 -3.37 2.32 -13.66
C ASN A 164 -4.55 2.94 -12.89
N TYR A 165 -5.73 3.02 -13.53
CA TYR A 165 -6.96 3.46 -12.89
C TYR A 165 -7.58 2.34 -12.03
N PHE A 166 -7.53 1.08 -12.51
CA PHE A 166 -7.98 -0.10 -11.75
C PHE A 166 -7.11 -0.43 -10.54
N GLU A 167 -5.78 -0.30 -10.64
CA GLU A 167 -4.85 -0.54 -9.53
C GLU A 167 -4.97 0.55 -8.44
N LYS A 168 -5.21 1.81 -8.80
CA LYS A 168 -5.52 2.90 -7.83
C LYS A 168 -6.84 2.68 -7.09
N GLU A 169 -7.78 1.94 -7.67
CA GLU A 169 -9.08 1.58 -7.07
C GLU A 169 -9.05 0.20 -6.38
N GLY A 170 -7.89 -0.45 -6.27
CA GLY A 170 -7.70 -1.71 -5.52
C GLY A 170 -8.14 -2.98 -6.26
N PHE A 171 -8.21 -2.97 -7.59
CA PHE A 171 -8.55 -4.14 -8.40
C PHE A 171 -7.30 -4.86 -8.92
N ILE A 172 -7.20 -6.17 -8.69
CA ILE A 172 -6.18 -7.06 -9.29
C ILE A 172 -6.83 -7.77 -10.49
N GLU A 173 -6.35 -7.49 -11.70
CA GLU A 173 -6.74 -8.26 -12.88
C GLU A 173 -6.07 -9.64 -12.86
N ILE A 174 -6.86 -10.70 -12.71
CA ILE A 174 -6.39 -12.08 -12.88
C ILE A 174 -6.21 -12.33 -14.40
N PRO A 175 -5.00 -12.68 -14.87
CA PRO A 175 -4.77 -12.96 -16.29
C PRO A 175 -5.66 -14.10 -16.79
N LYS A 176 -6.30 -13.89 -17.96
CA LYS A 176 -7.22 -14.85 -18.60
C LYS A 176 -6.62 -16.23 -18.92
N ASN A 177 -5.32 -16.42 -18.74
CA ASN A 177 -4.64 -17.70 -18.98
C ASN A 177 -4.72 -18.70 -17.81
N SER A 178 -5.37 -18.38 -16.69
CA SER A 178 -5.46 -19.30 -15.53
C SER A 178 -6.84 -19.93 -15.30
N LEU A 179 -7.79 -19.79 -16.23
CA LEU A 179 -9.15 -20.32 -16.05
C LEU A 179 -9.46 -21.47 -17.03
N ASP A 180 -9.01 -22.67 -16.67
CA ASP A 180 -9.65 -23.92 -17.10
C ASP A 180 -11.03 -24.04 -16.43
N ILE A 181 -12.03 -23.34 -16.96
CA ILE A 181 -13.42 -23.48 -16.53
C ILE A 181 -14.20 -24.25 -17.59
N LYS A 182 -14.50 -25.51 -17.25
CA LYS A 182 -15.60 -26.29 -17.85
C LYS A 182 -16.88 -25.44 -17.79
N LYS A 183 -17.39 -25.05 -18.95
CA LYS A 183 -18.66 -24.30 -19.09
C LYS A 183 -19.82 -25.06 -18.40
N PRO A 184 -20.61 -24.43 -17.52
CA PRO A 184 -21.98 -24.86 -17.31
C PRO A 184 -22.92 -24.10 -18.24
N SER A 185 -23.90 -24.86 -18.73
CA SER A 185 -24.99 -24.49 -19.60
C SER A 185 -25.81 -23.31 -19.07
N TYR A 186 -26.14 -22.40 -19.97
CA TYR A 186 -27.17 -21.37 -19.78
C TYR A 186 -28.49 -22.01 -19.36
N LYS A 187 -29.06 -21.53 -18.24
CA LYS A 187 -30.50 -21.47 -18.01
C LYS A 187 -30.84 -20.10 -17.45
N SER A 188 -31.65 -19.38 -18.20
CA SER A 188 -32.41 -18.22 -17.79
C SER A 188 -33.33 -18.53 -16.61
N SER A 189 -33.78 -17.46 -15.94
CA SER A 189 -34.81 -17.36 -14.89
C SER A 189 -34.38 -17.73 -13.48
N THR A 190 -34.09 -16.69 -12.68
CA THR A 190 -34.80 -16.30 -11.43
C THR A 190 -33.97 -15.24 -10.71
N ALA A 191 -34.61 -14.18 -10.22
CA ALA A 191 -33.99 -13.17 -9.36
C ALA A 191 -33.22 -13.86 -8.23
N ILE A 192 -31.90 -13.67 -8.20
CA ILE A 192 -31.06 -14.16 -7.12
C ILE A 192 -31.05 -13.09 -6.04
N GLU A 193 -31.89 -13.32 -5.02
CA GLU A 193 -31.69 -12.81 -3.67
C GLU A 193 -30.35 -13.34 -3.14
N GLY A 194 -29.29 -12.66 -3.55
CA GLY A 194 -27.92 -12.87 -3.13
C GLY A 194 -27.26 -11.53 -3.33
N GLU A 195 -27.46 -10.65 -2.36
CA GLU A 195 -26.76 -9.38 -2.22
C GLU A 195 -25.29 -9.63 -2.59
N GLY A 196 -24.84 -9.03 -3.69
CA GLY A 196 -23.58 -9.45 -4.28
C GLY A 196 -22.44 -9.31 -3.28
N ASN A 197 -21.66 -10.37 -3.12
CA ASN A 197 -20.57 -10.43 -2.14
C ASN A 197 -19.36 -9.56 -2.51
N ASN A 198 -19.44 -8.77 -3.58
CA ASN A 198 -18.33 -7.92 -3.97
C ASN A 198 -18.38 -6.62 -3.16
N PRO A 199 -17.44 -6.40 -2.22
CA PRO A 199 -17.51 -5.27 -1.32
C PRO A 199 -17.47 -3.94 -2.05
N VAL A 200 -16.89 -3.88 -3.25
CA VAL A 200 -16.70 -2.64 -3.99
C VAL A 200 -18.03 -2.00 -4.42
N TYR A 201 -19.10 -2.79 -4.59
CA TYR A 201 -20.43 -2.31 -5.01
C TYR A 201 -21.40 -2.07 -3.84
N HIS A 202 -20.95 -2.24 -2.59
CA HIS A 202 -21.75 -1.81 -1.44
C HIS A 202 -21.85 -0.29 -1.37
N ALA A 203 -23.02 0.18 -0.97
CA ALA A 203 -23.37 1.60 -0.91
C ALA A 203 -22.37 2.46 -0.14
N VAL A 204 -21.79 1.94 0.95
CA VAL A 204 -20.77 2.64 1.75
C VAL A 204 -19.50 2.89 0.94
N ASN A 205 -19.05 1.89 0.19
CA ASN A 205 -17.82 1.96 -0.61
C ASN A 205 -18.04 2.81 -1.87
N CYS A 206 -19.20 2.66 -2.53
CA CYS A 206 -19.61 3.54 -3.62
C CYS A 206 -19.67 5.00 -3.18
N PHE A 207 -20.21 5.28 -1.99
CA PHE A 207 -20.26 6.64 -1.46
C PHE A 207 -18.87 7.17 -1.14
N ASN A 208 -17.98 6.36 -0.56
CA ASN A 208 -16.62 6.78 -0.23
C ASN A 208 -15.76 7.11 -1.46
N ARG A 209 -16.06 6.51 -2.61
CA ARG A 209 -15.41 6.82 -3.90
C ARG A 209 -15.71 8.24 -4.38
N ILE A 210 -16.90 8.76 -4.08
CA ILE A 210 -17.27 10.11 -4.49
C ILE A 210 -16.24 11.11 -3.94
N ASP A 211 -15.83 12.05 -4.78
CA ASP A 211 -14.87 13.08 -4.40
C ASP A 211 -15.31 13.81 -3.14
N ARG A 212 -14.34 14.14 -2.26
CA ARG A 212 -14.62 14.77 -0.97
C ARG A 212 -15.51 16.02 -1.10
N LYS A 213 -15.23 16.88 -2.10
CA LYS A 213 -16.01 18.11 -2.36
C LYS A 213 -17.44 17.81 -2.82
N LEU A 214 -17.63 16.76 -3.62
CA LEU A 214 -18.94 16.34 -4.11
C LEU A 214 -19.75 15.69 -2.98
N ARG A 215 -19.13 14.84 -2.15
CA ARG A 215 -19.73 14.28 -0.93
C ARG A 215 -20.26 15.38 0.00
N SER A 216 -19.47 16.42 0.24
CA SER A 216 -19.92 17.57 1.05
C SER A 216 -21.12 18.30 0.43
N SER A 217 -21.29 18.25 -0.90
CA SER A 217 -22.43 18.88 -1.58
C SER A 217 -23.70 18.06 -1.46
N ILE A 218 -23.63 16.72 -1.55
CA ILE A 218 -24.78 15.82 -1.41
C ILE A 218 -25.15 15.50 0.05
N ASN A 219 -24.29 15.80 1.01
CA ASN A 219 -24.60 15.66 2.45
C ASN A 219 -25.33 16.88 3.05
N LYS A 220 -25.72 17.87 2.24
CA LYS A 220 -26.45 19.05 2.72
C LYS A 220 -27.91 18.69 3.06
N GLN A 221 -28.52 19.45 3.98
CA GLN A 221 -29.92 19.24 4.37
C GLN A 221 -30.92 19.45 3.22
N ASN A 222 -30.65 20.40 2.31
CA ASN A 222 -31.54 20.77 1.20
C ASN A 222 -30.97 20.29 -0.14
N ILE A 223 -31.01 18.99 -0.38
CA ILE A 223 -30.63 18.39 -1.67
C ILE A 223 -31.87 18.04 -2.50
N PRO A 224 -31.82 18.19 -3.84
CA PRO A 224 -32.93 17.86 -4.71
C PRO A 224 -33.02 16.33 -4.91
N TYR A 225 -33.64 15.63 -3.96
CA TYR A 225 -33.76 14.17 -3.98
C TYR A 225 -34.38 13.64 -5.28
N ASP A 226 -35.45 14.28 -5.78
CA ASP A 226 -36.13 13.87 -7.02
C ASP A 226 -35.18 13.87 -8.22
N PHE A 227 -34.34 14.90 -8.34
CA PHE A 227 -33.33 14.96 -9.40
C PHE A 227 -32.30 13.85 -9.24
N ILE A 228 -31.81 13.64 -8.02
CA ILE A 228 -30.79 12.62 -7.73
C ILE A 228 -31.33 11.23 -8.05
N GLU A 229 -32.55 10.92 -7.62
CA GLU A 229 -33.21 9.62 -7.85
C GLU A 229 -33.46 9.37 -9.33
N ASN A 230 -34.08 10.33 -10.03
CA ASN A 230 -34.37 10.20 -11.45
C ASN A 230 -33.09 10.04 -12.28
N PHE A 231 -32.06 10.82 -11.97
CA PHE A 231 -30.79 10.73 -12.68
C PHE A 231 -30.06 9.41 -12.38
N ASP A 232 -29.99 8.97 -11.12
CA ASP A 232 -29.40 7.69 -10.70
C ASP A 232 -30.09 6.51 -11.39
N ASN A 233 -31.43 6.46 -11.34
CA ASN A 233 -32.22 5.41 -11.99
C ASN A 233 -31.98 5.38 -13.50
N ARG A 234 -31.95 6.55 -14.15
CA ARG A 234 -31.69 6.62 -15.58
C ARG A 234 -30.29 6.12 -15.95
N LEU A 235 -29.26 6.43 -15.15
CA LEU A 235 -27.91 5.88 -15.38
C LEU A 235 -27.94 4.35 -15.24
N ARG A 236 -28.55 3.84 -14.17
CA ARG A 236 -28.66 2.40 -13.92
C ARG A 236 -29.37 1.67 -15.05
N GLU A 237 -30.50 2.17 -15.51
CA GLU A 237 -31.26 1.57 -16.62
C GLU A 237 -30.46 1.59 -17.92
N THR A 238 -29.93 2.76 -18.29
CA THR A 238 -29.21 2.94 -19.57
C THR A 238 -27.99 2.02 -19.65
N PHE A 239 -27.14 2.04 -18.62
CA PHE A 239 -25.89 1.27 -18.64
C PHE A 239 -26.09 -0.22 -18.36
N SER A 240 -27.20 -0.62 -17.72
CA SER A 240 -27.54 -2.05 -17.58
C SER A 240 -28.00 -2.65 -18.90
N ILE A 241 -28.64 -1.86 -19.77
CA ILE A 241 -29.04 -2.30 -21.12
C ILE A 241 -27.83 -2.25 -22.07
N ASN A 242 -27.10 -1.13 -22.08
CA ASN A 242 -25.94 -0.94 -22.94
C ASN A 242 -24.77 -0.36 -22.14
N PRO A 243 -23.78 -1.21 -21.78
CA PRO A 243 -22.59 -0.76 -21.06
C PRO A 243 -21.74 0.25 -21.82
N GLU A 244 -21.81 0.31 -23.15
CA GLU A 244 -21.03 1.25 -24.00
C GLU A 244 -21.81 2.54 -24.31
N ALA A 245 -22.99 2.72 -23.72
CA ALA A 245 -23.79 3.92 -23.94
C ALA A 245 -23.07 5.19 -23.46
N GLN A 246 -23.43 6.32 -24.06
CA GLN A 246 -22.99 7.64 -23.62
C GLN A 246 -24.22 8.53 -23.43
N ILE A 247 -24.34 9.12 -22.25
CA ILE A 247 -25.44 10.04 -21.92
C ILE A 247 -24.92 11.46 -22.04
N MET A 248 -25.56 12.26 -22.90
CA MET A 248 -25.29 13.68 -23.08
C MET A 248 -26.53 14.46 -22.67
N GLU A 249 -26.41 15.36 -21.69
CA GLU A 249 -27.55 16.16 -21.22
C GLU A 249 -27.16 17.62 -20.93
N LEU A 250 -28.05 18.53 -21.29
CA LEU A 250 -27.92 19.96 -21.00
C LEU A 250 -28.15 20.22 -19.51
N MET A 251 -27.20 20.87 -18.86
CA MET A 251 -27.30 21.25 -17.45
C MET A 251 -26.79 22.67 -17.23
N TYR A 252 -27.72 23.62 -17.16
CA TYR A 252 -27.39 25.04 -17.02
C TYR A 252 -26.83 25.41 -15.63
N SER A 253 -27.34 24.79 -14.56
CA SER A 253 -26.89 25.08 -13.21
C SER A 253 -25.66 24.28 -12.81
N SER A 254 -24.64 24.97 -12.29
CA SER A 254 -23.43 24.34 -11.76
C SER A 254 -23.69 23.42 -10.58
N GLU A 255 -24.79 23.61 -9.84
CA GLU A 255 -25.13 22.76 -8.69
C GLU A 255 -25.61 21.38 -9.16
N PHE A 256 -26.53 21.35 -10.12
CA PHE A 256 -27.01 20.10 -10.72
C PHE A 256 -25.88 19.35 -11.44
N ARG A 257 -24.94 20.07 -12.07
CA ARG A 257 -23.73 19.44 -12.63
C ARG A 257 -22.90 18.73 -11.54
N LYS A 258 -22.71 19.36 -10.37
CA LYS A 258 -22.01 18.70 -9.24
C LYS A 258 -22.74 17.46 -8.76
N TYR A 259 -24.08 17.50 -8.68
CA TYR A 259 -24.86 16.31 -8.33
C TYR A 259 -24.73 15.21 -9.37
N ALA A 260 -24.79 15.52 -10.66
CA ALA A 260 -24.60 14.56 -11.74
C ALA A 260 -23.21 13.88 -11.66
N HIS A 261 -22.15 14.65 -11.42
CA HIS A 261 -20.81 14.11 -11.17
C HIS A 261 -20.78 13.17 -9.96
N ALA A 262 -21.42 13.55 -8.85
CA ALA A 262 -21.47 12.71 -7.66
C ALA A 262 -22.22 11.39 -7.91
N ILE A 263 -23.34 11.45 -8.64
CA ILE A 263 -24.16 10.29 -8.98
C ILE A 263 -23.42 9.36 -9.95
N ALA A 264 -22.71 9.91 -10.95
CA ALA A 264 -21.90 9.12 -11.86
C ALA A 264 -20.78 8.39 -11.12
N GLN A 265 -20.04 9.08 -10.24
CA GLN A 265 -18.99 8.47 -9.42
C GLN A 265 -19.52 7.37 -8.50
N TYR A 266 -20.70 7.57 -7.90
CA TYR A 266 -21.38 6.54 -7.11
C TYR A 266 -21.65 5.28 -7.92
N ASN A 267 -22.03 5.43 -9.19
CA ASN A 267 -22.31 4.34 -10.13
C ASN A 267 -21.08 3.81 -10.87
N PHE A 268 -19.85 4.22 -10.51
CA PHE A 268 -18.61 3.87 -11.22
C PHE A 268 -18.57 4.29 -12.70
N LEU A 269 -19.22 5.40 -13.00
CA LEU A 269 -19.24 5.98 -14.34
C LEU A 269 -18.36 7.23 -14.36
N ASP A 270 -17.79 7.51 -15.52
CA ASP A 270 -17.05 8.74 -15.75
C ASP A 270 -18.02 9.84 -16.15
N CYS A 271 -17.80 11.05 -15.64
CA CYS A 271 -18.61 12.20 -15.96
C CYS A 271 -17.71 13.38 -16.30
N MET A 272 -17.94 14.00 -17.45
CA MET A 272 -17.24 15.19 -17.90
C MET A 272 -18.24 16.31 -18.21
N THR A 273 -17.82 17.55 -17.99
CA THR A 273 -18.59 18.73 -18.38
C THR A 273 -18.03 19.27 -19.68
N VAL A 274 -18.89 19.35 -20.69
CA VAL A 274 -18.57 19.88 -22.03
C VAL A 274 -19.24 21.23 -22.19
N ILE A 275 -18.50 22.20 -22.69
CA ILE A 275 -19.00 23.54 -22.96
C ILE A 275 -19.09 23.68 -24.48
N ASP A 276 -20.30 23.83 -25.00
CA ASP A 276 -20.57 24.08 -26.41
C ASP A 276 -21.18 25.49 -26.54
N GLY A 277 -20.31 26.47 -26.79
CA GLY A 277 -20.69 27.89 -26.80
C GLY A 277 -21.24 28.35 -25.44
N THR A 278 -22.53 28.73 -25.42
CA THR A 278 -23.23 29.14 -24.19
C THR A 278 -23.89 27.98 -23.44
N LYS A 279 -23.93 26.79 -24.05
CA LYS A 279 -24.57 25.61 -23.48
C LYS A 279 -23.54 24.79 -22.73
N THR A 280 -23.85 24.46 -21.49
CA THR A 280 -23.04 23.54 -20.69
C THR A 280 -23.76 22.21 -20.59
N MET A 281 -23.08 21.15 -20.98
CA MET A 281 -23.58 19.79 -21.01
C MET A 281 -22.76 18.91 -20.08
N ILE A 282 -23.38 17.85 -19.60
CA ILE A 282 -22.68 16.73 -18.99
C ILE A 282 -22.63 15.57 -19.97
N CYS A 283 -21.55 14.82 -19.90
CA CYS A 283 -21.32 13.61 -20.65
C CYS A 283 -20.99 12.51 -19.65
N VAL A 284 -21.83 11.50 -19.55
CA VAL A 284 -21.60 10.33 -18.71
C VAL A 284 -21.28 9.13 -19.60
N SER A 285 -20.19 8.45 -19.32
CA SER A 285 -19.74 7.26 -20.07
C SER A 285 -19.20 6.20 -19.12
N ASN A 286 -19.28 4.95 -19.55
CA ASN A 286 -18.66 3.85 -18.83
C ASN A 286 -17.31 3.52 -19.49
N LYS A 287 -16.23 3.61 -18.72
CA LYS A 287 -14.88 3.24 -19.18
C LYS A 287 -14.60 1.74 -19.09
N LYS A 288 -15.54 0.95 -18.57
CA LYS A 288 -15.42 -0.49 -18.37
C LYS A 288 -16.15 -1.24 -19.47
N SER A 289 -15.73 -2.48 -19.75
CA SER A 289 -16.37 -3.37 -20.74
C SER A 289 -17.74 -3.89 -20.31
N PHE A 290 -18.09 -3.75 -19.04
CA PHE A 290 -19.38 -4.14 -18.49
C PHE A 290 -19.81 -3.14 -17.42
N TYR A 291 -21.10 -3.12 -17.10
CA TYR A 291 -21.67 -2.28 -16.05
C TYR A 291 -22.25 -3.15 -14.94
N ILE A 292 -21.94 -2.80 -13.69
CA ILE A 292 -22.57 -3.38 -12.50
C ILE A 292 -23.06 -2.21 -11.66
N PRO A 293 -24.38 -2.03 -11.49
CA PRO A 293 -24.91 -0.96 -10.66
C PRO A 293 -24.59 -1.23 -9.18
N PRO A 294 -24.45 -0.18 -8.35
CA PRO A 294 -24.36 -0.34 -6.90
C PRO A 294 -25.56 -1.11 -6.34
N TYR A 295 -25.36 -1.94 -5.31
CA TYR A 295 -26.46 -2.75 -4.77
C TYR A 295 -27.59 -1.92 -4.15
N THR A 296 -27.28 -0.71 -3.69
CA THR A 296 -28.27 0.24 -3.18
C THR A 296 -28.24 1.50 -4.03
N ALA A 297 -29.41 2.07 -4.34
CA ALA A 297 -29.50 3.38 -4.97
C ALA A 297 -29.01 4.48 -4.02
N LEU A 298 -28.60 5.63 -4.58
CA LEU A 298 -27.96 6.69 -3.81
C LEU A 298 -28.92 7.34 -2.80
N VAL A 299 -30.15 7.64 -3.21
CA VAL A 299 -31.14 8.33 -2.35
C VAL A 299 -31.50 7.52 -1.09
N PRO A 300 -31.87 6.23 -1.18
CA PRO A 300 -32.11 5.40 0.00
C PRO A 300 -30.90 5.36 0.95
N TYR A 301 -29.68 5.33 0.40
CA TYR A 301 -28.46 5.37 1.20
C TYR A 301 -28.29 6.70 1.94
N LEU A 302 -28.51 7.84 1.27
CA LEU A 302 -28.43 9.18 1.87
C LEU A 302 -29.47 9.36 2.98
N MET A 303 -30.72 8.94 2.76
CA MET A 303 -31.77 9.02 3.77
C MET A 303 -31.42 8.20 5.03
N LYS A 304 -30.95 6.96 4.84
CA LYS A 304 -30.51 6.09 5.96
C LYS A 304 -29.33 6.69 6.71
N ARG A 305 -28.42 7.37 6.03
CA ARG A 305 -27.24 8.02 6.62
C ARG A 305 -27.63 9.26 7.44
N ASN A 306 -28.49 10.12 6.89
CA ASN A 306 -28.99 11.32 7.57
C ASN A 306 -29.81 10.96 8.82
N ALA A 307 -30.61 9.90 8.77
CA ALA A 307 -31.36 9.40 9.93
C ALA A 307 -30.47 8.82 11.04
N LYS A 308 -29.24 8.39 10.74
CA LYS A 308 -28.26 7.93 11.74
C LYS A 308 -27.56 9.10 12.42
N LEU A 309 -27.23 10.16 11.67
CA LEU A 309 -26.60 11.37 12.21
C LEU A 309 -27.49 12.07 13.25
N THR A 310 -28.81 12.13 12.99
CA THR A 310 -29.77 12.72 13.94
C THR A 310 -29.96 11.91 15.23
N ARG A 311 -29.52 10.65 15.26
CA ARG A 311 -29.58 9.77 16.45
C ARG A 311 -28.31 9.79 17.29
N THR A 312 -27.17 10.17 16.71
CA THR A 312 -25.88 10.25 17.42
C THR A 312 -25.64 11.62 18.06
N GLU A 313 -26.42 12.63 17.68
CA GLU A 313 -26.36 14.00 18.21
C GLU A 313 -27.43 14.29 19.30
N ARG A 314 -28.10 13.25 19.81
CA ARG A 314 -29.00 13.31 20.97
C ARG A 314 -28.47 12.42 22.09
#